data_AF-A0A2N7W909-F1
#
_entry.id   AF-A0A2N7W909-F1
#
_cell.length_a   1.000
_cell.length_b   1.000
_cell.length_c   1.000
_cell.angle_alpha   90.00
_cell.angle_beta   90.00
_cell.angle_gamma   90.00
#
_symmetry.space_group_name_H-M   'P 1'
#
loop_
_entity.id
_entity.type
_entity.pdbx_description
1 polymer ?
#
loop_
_entity_poly.entity_id
_entity_poly.type
_entity_poly.pdbx_seq_one_letter_code
_entity_poly.pdbx_strand_id
1 'polypeptide(L)' 'MNAPIADSAVTRCHPPLDSDAFDALLAQFTNEFAPSAARHDRIVEFPYKNLARLHEFDLLSLTVPASLGGAGANLAQTR' A
#
# COMPACT_ATOMS: atom_id res chain seq x y z
N MET A 1 -29.22 4.02 8.16
CA MET A 1 -29.18 4.02 6.68
C MET A 1 -27.76 4.40 6.29
N ASN A 2 -26.92 3.43 5.96
CA ASN A 2 -25.56 3.71 5.51
C ASN A 2 -25.64 4.11 4.03
N ALA A 3 -25.28 5.36 3.75
CA ALA A 3 -25.22 5.88 2.40
C ALA A 3 -24.23 5.05 1.56
N PRO A 4 -24.49 4.85 0.25
CA PRO A 4 -23.52 4.22 -0.62
C PRO A 4 -22.34 5.18 -0.72
N ILE A 5 -21.15 4.72 -0.30
CA ILE A 5 -19.91 5.47 -0.47
C ILE A 5 -19.63 5.42 -1.97
N ALA A 6 -20.01 6.48 -2.67
CA ALA A 6 -19.76 6.63 -4.09
C ALA A 6 -18.25 6.56 -4.33
N ASP A 7 -17.89 5.60 -5.16
CA ASP A 7 -16.62 5.40 -5.85
C ASP A 7 -16.16 6.73 -6.47
N SER A 8 -15.43 7.52 -5.69
CA SER A 8 -14.87 8.78 -6.16
C SER A 8 -13.58 8.42 -6.88
N ALA A 9 -13.64 8.53 -8.22
CA ALA A 9 -12.65 8.16 -9.23
C ALA A 9 -11.30 8.88 -9.09
N VAL A 10 -10.65 8.79 -7.94
CA VAL A 10 -9.22 9.04 -7.81
C VAL A 10 -8.54 7.77 -8.31
N THR A 11 -7.93 7.84 -9.49
CA THR A 11 -7.10 6.76 -10.01
C THR A 11 -5.96 6.52 -9.05
N ARG A 12 -6.00 5.39 -8.34
CA ARG A 12 -4.91 4.92 -7.49
C ARG A 12 -3.73 4.52 -8.35
N CYS A 13 -2.52 4.73 -7.83
CA CYS A 13 -1.31 4.24 -8.46
C CYS A 13 -1.09 2.72 -8.24
N HIS A 14 -1.90 2.07 -7.39
CA HIS A 14 -1.92 0.62 -7.23
C HIS A 14 -3.12 -0.04 -7.96
N PRO A 15 -3.01 -1.33 -8.36
CA PRO A 15 -4.16 -2.12 -8.84
C PRO A 15 -5.25 -2.28 -7.77
N PRO A 16 -6.47 -2.73 -8.13
CA PRO A 16 -7.52 -3.02 -7.15
C PRO A 16 -7.05 -3.99 -6.05
N LEU A 17 -7.39 -3.72 -4.79
CA LEU A 17 -6.82 -4.42 -3.62
C LEU A 17 -7.06 -5.94 -3.63
N ASP A 18 -8.22 -6.38 -4.12
CA ASP A 18 -8.60 -7.80 -4.15
C ASP A 18 -8.24 -8.49 -5.49
N SER A 19 -7.22 -8.00 -6.20
CA SER A 19 -6.82 -8.51 -7.52
C SER A 19 -5.48 -9.22 -7.50
N ASP A 20 -5.32 -10.23 -8.36
CA ASP A 20 -4.05 -10.92 -8.59
C ASP A 20 -2.91 -9.95 -8.98
N ALA A 21 -3.25 -8.83 -9.63
CA ALA A 21 -2.29 -7.79 -9.99
C ALA A 21 -1.74 -7.05 -8.76
N PHE A 22 -2.56 -6.86 -7.73
CA PHE A 22 -2.14 -6.28 -6.46
C PHE A 22 -1.25 -7.27 -5.69
N ASP A 23 -1.62 -8.55 -5.65
CA ASP A 23 -0.80 -9.60 -5.06
C ASP A 23 0.58 -9.70 -5.74
N ALA A 24 0.61 -9.62 -7.07
CA ALA A 24 1.85 -9.61 -7.84
C ALA A 24 2.73 -8.38 -7.52
N LEU A 25 2.12 -7.20 -7.35
CA LEU A 25 2.82 -5.99 -6.94
C LEU A 25 3.45 -6.15 -5.54
N LEU A 26 2.71 -6.70 -4.57
CA LEU A 26 3.23 -6.94 -3.22
C LEU A 26 4.37 -7.98 -3.23
N ALA A 27 4.26 -9.03 -4.05
CA ALA A 27 5.34 -10.00 -4.22
C ALA A 27 6.60 -9.35 -4.83
N GLN A 28 6.44 -8.44 -5.80
CA GLN A 28 7.54 -7.68 -6.36
C GLN A 28 8.26 -6.84 -5.29
N PHE A 29 7.51 -6.07 -4.49
CA PHE A 29 8.11 -5.23 -3.44
C PHE A 29 8.74 -6.05 -2.32
N THR A 30 8.14 -7.19 -1.97
CA THR A 30 8.74 -8.14 -1.02
C THR A 30 10.12 -8.58 -1.50
N ASN A 31 10.24 -8.97 -2.77
CA ASN A 31 11.52 -9.36 -3.37
C ASN A 31 12.51 -8.20 -3.48
N GLU A 32 12.04 -6.98 -3.77
CA GLU A 32 12.87 -5.77 -3.84
C GLU A 32 13.45 -5.39 -2.47
N PHE A 33 12.64 -5.49 -1.41
CA PHE A 33 13.01 -4.99 -0.08
C PHE A 33 13.77 -6.01 0.77
N ALA A 34 13.45 -7.31 0.64
CA ALA A 34 14.00 -8.38 1.46
C ALA A 34 15.54 -8.40 1.55
N PRO A 35 16.32 -8.20 0.47
CA PRO A 35 17.78 -8.23 0.54
C PRO A 35 18.39 -7.18 1.50
N SER A 36 17.71 -6.06 1.69
CA SER A 36 18.18 -4.94 2.52
C SER A 36 17.70 -4.98 3.98
N ALA A 37 16.68 -5.78 4.28
CA ALA A 37 15.99 -5.80 5.57
C ALA A 37 16.95 -6.07 6.75
N ALA A 38 17.71 -7.18 6.67
CA ALA A 38 18.63 -7.56 7.73
C ALA A 38 19.77 -6.56 7.98
N ARG A 39 20.08 -5.71 6.99
CA ARG A 39 21.05 -4.61 7.15
C ARG A 39 20.41 -3.47 7.93
N HIS A 40 19.23 -2.98 7.50
CA HIS A 40 18.50 -1.91 8.17
C HIS A 40 18.26 -2.22 9.65
N ASP A 41 17.89 -3.48 9.97
CA ASP A 41 17.67 -3.93 11.35
C ASP A 41 18.97 -3.86 12.19
N ARG A 42 20.10 -4.30 11.63
CA ARG A 42 21.39 -4.35 12.35
C ARG A 42 21.95 -2.98 12.69
N ILE A 43 21.76 -2.01 11.81
CA ILE A 43 22.35 -0.67 11.96
C ILE A 43 21.34 0.38 12.42
N VAL A 44 20.10 -0.03 12.70
CA VAL A 44 19.00 0.86 13.12
C VAL A 44 18.78 2.00 12.12
N GLU A 45 18.84 1.68 10.83
CA GLU A 45 18.63 2.65 9.75
C GLU A 45 17.18 2.59 9.26
N PHE A 46 16.58 3.77 9.10
CA PHE A 46 15.24 3.88 8.55
C PHE A 46 15.24 3.65 7.02
N PRO A 47 14.39 2.75 6.48
CA PRO A 47 14.41 2.36 5.07
C PRO A 47 13.69 3.38 4.16
N TYR A 48 14.19 4.62 4.09
CA TYR A 48 13.55 5.73 3.34
C TYR A 48 13.18 5.36 1.90
N LYS A 49 14.04 4.63 1.20
CA LYS A 49 13.81 4.22 -0.19
C LYS A 49 12.62 3.28 -0.34
N ASN A 50 12.45 2.34 0.60
CA ASN A 50 11.33 1.41 0.58
C ASN A 50 10.01 2.15 0.82
N LEU A 51 10.00 3.11 1.75
CA LEU A 51 8.81 3.92 2.03
C LEU A 51 8.48 4.85 0.87
N ALA A 52 9.47 5.44 0.20
CA ALA A 52 9.27 6.24 -1.01
C ALA A 52 8.64 5.39 -2.13
N ARG A 53 9.10 4.15 -2.31
CA ARG A 53 8.50 3.19 -3.25
C ARG A 53 7.03 2.88 -2.92
N LEU A 54 6.71 2.63 -1.64
CA LEU A 54 5.32 2.39 -1.24
C LEU A 54 4.43 3.63 -1.45
N HIS A 55 4.98 4.83 -1.26
CA HIS A 55 4.29 6.09 -1.50
C HIS A 55 3.98 6.32 -2.99
N GLU A 56 4.89 5.96 -3.91
CA GLU A 56 4.65 6.02 -5.37
C GLU A 56 3.42 5.23 -5.81
N PHE A 57 2.99 4.24 -5.01
CA PHE A 57 1.85 3.37 -5.28
C PHE A 57 0.69 3.58 -4.29
N ASP A 58 0.64 4.72 -3.58
CA ASP A 58 -0.40 5.05 -2.59
C ASP A 58 -0.58 4.06 -1.41
N LEU A 59 0.35 3.12 -1.22
CA LEU A 59 0.21 2.00 -0.27
C LEU A 59 0.31 2.43 1.21
N LEU A 60 0.76 3.65 1.49
CA LEU A 60 0.81 4.19 2.86
C LEU A 60 -0.54 4.75 3.34
N SER A 61 -1.53 4.83 2.46
CA SER A 61 -2.84 5.43 2.74
C SER A 61 -4.01 4.43 2.61
N LEU A 62 -3.73 3.13 2.64
CA LEU A 62 -4.72 2.08 2.36
C LEU A 62 -5.96 2.19 3.25
N THR A 63 -5.79 2.36 4.56
CA THR A 63 -6.90 2.42 5.52
C THR A 63 -7.49 3.82 5.69
N VAL A 64 -6.88 4.84 5.09
CA VAL A 64 -7.40 6.21 5.18
C VAL A 64 -8.70 6.29 4.37
N PRO A 65 -9.78 6.94 4.86
CA PRO A 65 -11.02 7.08 4.11
C PRO A 65 -10.81 7.72 2.73
N ALA A 66 -11.59 7.28 1.74
CA ALA A 66 -11.57 7.84 0.38
C ALA A 66 -11.91 9.34 0.35
N SER A 67 -12.79 9.80 1.24
CA SER A 67 -13.11 11.23 1.41
C SER A 67 -11.92 12.08 1.87
N LEU A 68 -10.86 11.46 2.40
CA LEU A 68 -9.62 12.10 2.83
C LEU A 68 -8.44 11.76 1.91
N GLY A 69 -8.69 11.09 0.78
CA GLY A 69 -7.66 10.74 -0.21
C GLY A 69 -7.01 9.37 0.01
N GLY A 70 -7.51 8.50 0.90
CA GLY A 70 -7.01 7.13 1.09
C GLY A 70 -7.84 6.02 0.43
N ALA A 71 -7.36 4.77 0.44
CA ALA A 71 -8.02 3.69 -0.31
C ALA A 71 -9.30 3.16 0.39
N GLY A 72 -9.57 3.56 1.64
CA GLY A 72 -10.74 3.08 2.39
C GLY A 72 -10.75 1.57 2.65
N ALA A 73 -9.58 0.93 2.60
CA ALA A 73 -9.41 -0.50 2.75
C ALA A 73 -9.89 -0.97 4.12
N ASN A 74 -10.61 -2.10 4.14
CA ASN A 74 -10.96 -2.77 5.38
C ASN A 74 -9.82 -3.70 5.85
N LEU A 75 -9.93 -4.24 7.07
CA LEU A 75 -8.88 -5.07 7.66
C LEU A 75 -8.54 -6.32 6.84
N ALA A 76 -9.51 -6.94 6.17
CA ALA A 76 -9.25 -8.14 5.36
C ALA A 76 -8.41 -7.81 4.11
N GLN A 77 -8.53 -6.58 3.60
CA GLN A 77 -7.79 -6.08 2.43
C GLN A 77 -6.38 -5.58 2.78
N THR A 78 -6.02 -5.48 4.07
CA THR A 78 -4.73 -4.96 4.53
C THR A 78 -3.89 -6.00 5.29
N ARG A 79 -4.02 -7.27 4.91
CA ARG A 79 -3.28 -8.38 5.54
C ARG A 79 -1.91 -8.60 4.90
#